data_AF-A0A817HJD4-F1
#
_entry.id   AF-A0A817HJD4-F1
#
_cell.length_a   1.000
_cell.length_b   1.000
_cell.length_c   1.000
_cell.angle_alpha   90.00
_cell.angle_beta   90.00
_cell.angle_gamma   90.00
#
_symmetry.space_group_name_H-M   'P 1'
#
loop_
_entity.id
_entity.type
_entity.pdbx_description
1 polymer ?
#
loop_
_entity_poly.entity_id
_entity_poly.type
_entity_poly.pdbx_seq_one_letter_code
_entity_poly.pdbx_strand_id
1 'polypeptide(L)'
;MSLGEKIRLKQWKPYHDSIPPTVQYLLDYAATKQVKLVSYVYPTLGYRLNGQDQAWLIENPHCRNLCASLASVEFQHYFLQLLIDFAQVTDIGGYAWDYNYFFDTNHTIYSKWRSWQWILIQLLLALPHLIMDHRYGSQYDGPWSWITLNGYTSALLADENPETYPIRYPSLHTDKIAANFMLPGNRELRLEHFASMDSIPGFIGHQSERFSVYGGLP
;
A
#
# COMPACT_ATOMS: atom_id res chain seq x y z
N MET A 1 -19.44 -2.22 -1.47
CA MET A 1 -18.21 -3.03 -1.31
C MET A 1 -17.29 -2.73 -2.48
N SER A 2 -16.08 -2.27 -2.19
CA SER A 2 -15.07 -1.92 -3.18
C SER A 2 -14.49 -3.18 -3.87
N LEU A 3 -13.79 -3.01 -4.99
CA LEU A 3 -13.13 -4.14 -5.68
C LEU A 3 -12.07 -4.79 -4.79
N GLY A 4 -11.31 -4.01 -4.03
CA GLY A 4 -10.32 -4.52 -3.08
C GLY A 4 -10.94 -5.36 -1.96
N GLU A 5 -12.09 -4.95 -1.42
CA GLU A 5 -12.84 -5.75 -0.45
C GLU A 5 -13.33 -7.07 -1.06
N LYS A 6 -13.84 -7.04 -2.30
CA LYS A 6 -14.26 -8.25 -3.00
C LYS A 6 -13.10 -9.22 -3.25
N ILE A 7 -11.93 -8.71 -3.63
CA ILE A 7 -10.70 -9.51 -3.79
C ILE A 7 -10.34 -10.20 -2.47
N ARG A 8 -10.28 -9.44 -1.37
CA ARG A 8 -9.97 -9.97 -0.04
C ARG A 8 -10.95 -11.04 0.43
N LEU A 9 -12.22 -10.89 0.10
CA LEU A 9 -13.28 -11.85 0.41
C LEU A 9 -13.40 -12.99 -0.61
N LYS A 10 -12.49 -13.06 -1.60
CA LYS A 10 -12.52 -14.04 -2.70
C LYS A 10 -13.81 -13.99 -3.54
N GLN A 11 -14.49 -12.86 -3.53
CA GLN A 11 -15.72 -12.58 -4.28
C GLN A 11 -15.45 -12.01 -5.68
N TRP A 12 -14.20 -11.65 -5.95
CA TRP A 12 -13.73 -11.32 -7.30
C TRP A 12 -12.33 -11.91 -7.50
N LYS A 13 -12.11 -12.53 -8.65
CA LYS A 13 -10.88 -13.22 -9.02
C LYS A 13 -10.38 -12.69 -10.37
N PRO A 14 -9.10 -12.29 -10.47
CA PRO A 14 -8.47 -12.00 -11.75
C PRO A 14 -8.67 -13.13 -12.76
N TYR A 15 -8.77 -12.79 -14.05
CA TYR A 15 -8.97 -13.69 -15.20
C TYR A 15 -10.26 -14.51 -15.24
N HIS A 16 -11.00 -14.60 -14.13
CA HIS A 16 -12.27 -15.31 -14.06
C HIS A 16 -13.46 -14.35 -14.10
N ASP A 17 -13.40 -13.29 -13.31
CA ASP A 17 -14.50 -12.35 -13.16
C ASP A 17 -14.27 -11.08 -13.99
N SER A 18 -15.34 -10.58 -14.62
CA SER A 18 -15.25 -9.32 -15.37
C SER A 18 -14.91 -8.14 -14.45
N ILE A 19 -14.10 -7.20 -14.95
CA ILE A 19 -13.83 -5.94 -14.26
C ILE A 19 -15.18 -5.19 -14.09
N PRO A 20 -15.52 -4.71 -12.88
CA PRO A 20 -16.75 -3.95 -12.69
C PRO A 20 -16.84 -2.74 -13.65
N PRO A 21 -18.00 -2.45 -14.26
CA PRO A 21 -18.12 -1.40 -15.28
C PRO A 21 -17.62 -0.01 -14.82
N THR A 22 -17.80 0.33 -13.54
CA THR A 22 -17.30 1.59 -12.97
C THR A 22 -15.78 1.66 -12.92
N VAL A 23 -15.11 0.53 -12.66
CA VAL A 23 -13.65 0.43 -12.67
C VAL A 23 -13.13 0.44 -14.10
N GLN A 24 -13.80 -0.29 -15.01
CA GLN A 24 -13.46 -0.29 -16.43
C GLN A 24 -13.52 1.12 -17.02
N TYR A 25 -14.56 1.89 -16.70
CA TYR A 25 -14.67 3.29 -17.13
C TYR A 25 -13.47 4.15 -16.71
N LEU A 26 -12.98 3.98 -15.47
CA LEU A 26 -11.81 4.72 -14.98
C LEU A 26 -10.52 4.31 -15.70
N LEU A 27 -10.34 3.01 -15.96
CA LEU A 27 -9.22 2.50 -16.73
C LEU A 27 -9.24 3.03 -18.17
N ASP A 28 -10.39 2.96 -18.83
CA ASP A 28 -10.58 3.47 -20.19
C ASP A 28 -10.30 4.97 -20.25
N TYR A 29 -10.83 5.73 -19.29
CA TYR A 29 -10.59 7.17 -19.20
C TYR A 29 -9.11 7.49 -18.99
N ALA A 30 -8.42 6.78 -18.09
CA ALA A 30 -6.99 6.94 -17.87
C ALA A 30 -6.18 6.66 -19.16
N ALA A 31 -6.54 5.61 -19.90
CA ALA A 31 -5.94 5.29 -21.18
C ALA A 31 -6.11 6.43 -22.21
N THR A 32 -7.28 7.10 -22.26
CA THR A 32 -7.46 8.29 -23.13
C THR A 32 -6.54 9.45 -22.77
N LYS A 33 -6.06 9.49 -21.52
CA LYS A 33 -5.12 10.50 -21.02
C LYS A 33 -3.66 10.04 -21.05
N GLN A 34 -3.40 8.83 -21.57
CA GLN A 34 -2.07 8.23 -21.60
C GLN A 34 -1.42 8.13 -20.21
N VAL A 35 -2.25 7.93 -19.18
CA VAL A 35 -1.78 7.69 -17.81
C VAL A 35 -2.26 6.32 -17.36
N LYS A 36 -1.49 5.69 -16.48
CA LYS A 36 -1.90 4.46 -15.81
C LYS A 36 -2.32 4.75 -14.37
N LEU A 37 -3.36 4.06 -13.92
CA LEU A 37 -3.83 4.16 -12.54
C LEU A 37 -2.93 3.34 -11.61
N VAL A 38 -2.83 3.77 -10.36
CA VAL A 38 -2.15 3.03 -9.28
C VAL A 38 -3.22 2.47 -8.34
N SER A 39 -3.08 1.19 -7.96
CA SER A 39 -4.05 0.52 -7.09
C SER A 39 -3.60 0.56 -5.63
N TYR A 40 -4.53 0.88 -4.74
CA TYR A 40 -4.28 0.91 -3.30
C TYR A 40 -4.37 -0.49 -2.69
N VAL A 41 -3.37 -0.89 -1.93
CA VAL A 41 -3.26 -2.24 -1.38
C VAL A 41 -2.87 -2.20 0.08
N TYR A 42 -3.55 -3.02 0.89
CA TYR A 42 -3.26 -3.23 2.30
C TYR A 42 -2.70 -4.64 2.53
N PRO A 43 -1.37 -4.84 2.58
CA PRO A 43 -0.76 -6.17 2.56
C PRO A 43 -1.06 -7.03 3.78
N THR A 44 -1.39 -6.41 4.93
CA THR A 44 -1.52 -7.12 6.21
C THR A 44 -2.97 -7.35 6.60
N LEU A 45 -3.94 -6.84 5.84
CA LEU A 45 -5.33 -7.18 6.09
C LEU A 45 -5.60 -8.63 5.69
N GLY A 46 -6.58 -9.28 6.33
CA GLY A 46 -6.87 -10.68 6.04
C GLY A 46 -7.39 -10.91 4.62
N TYR A 47 -6.84 -11.93 3.94
CA TYR A 47 -7.32 -12.43 2.64
C TYR A 47 -7.87 -13.84 2.81
N ARG A 48 -9.08 -14.10 2.29
CA ARG A 48 -9.76 -15.41 2.38
C ARG A 48 -9.41 -16.29 1.19
N LEU A 49 -9.23 -17.59 1.43
CA LEU A 49 -8.99 -18.57 0.37
C LEU A 49 -9.63 -19.93 0.67
N ASN A 50 -10.96 -19.95 0.88
CA ASN A 50 -11.77 -21.16 1.09
C ASN A 50 -11.06 -22.26 1.91
N GLY A 51 -10.58 -21.92 3.11
CA GLY A 51 -9.96 -22.87 4.04
C GLY A 51 -8.44 -22.93 3.98
N GLN A 52 -7.82 -22.54 2.86
CA GLN A 52 -6.35 -22.39 2.79
C GLN A 52 -5.85 -21.16 3.56
N ASP A 53 -6.75 -20.20 3.83
CA ASP A 53 -6.44 -18.98 4.57
C ASP A 53 -6.06 -19.20 6.03
N GLN A 54 -6.33 -20.38 6.59
CA GLN A 54 -5.84 -20.74 7.92
C GLN A 54 -4.31 -20.76 8.01
N ALA A 55 -3.60 -20.90 6.88
CA ALA A 55 -2.13 -20.89 6.84
C ALA A 55 -1.52 -19.51 7.15
N TRP A 56 -2.28 -18.42 7.04
CA TRP A 56 -1.75 -17.06 7.23
C TRP A 56 -2.62 -16.11 8.01
N LEU A 57 -3.89 -16.45 8.26
CA LEU A 57 -4.75 -15.61 9.07
C LEU A 57 -4.41 -15.78 10.55
N ILE A 58 -4.10 -14.66 11.17
CA ILE A 58 -3.78 -14.54 12.59
C ILE A 58 -4.76 -13.61 13.27
N GLU A 59 -5.12 -13.94 14.51
CA GLU A 59 -5.96 -13.06 15.32
C GLU A 59 -5.18 -11.81 15.73
N ASN A 60 -5.72 -10.63 15.41
CA ASN A 60 -5.12 -9.37 15.82
C ASN A 60 -6.16 -8.23 15.85
N PRO A 61 -6.25 -7.47 16.96
CA PRO A 61 -7.22 -6.38 17.09
C PRO A 61 -7.00 -5.24 16.08
N HIS A 62 -5.78 -5.05 15.57
CA HIS A 62 -5.48 -4.02 14.58
C HIS A 62 -6.21 -4.23 13.24
N CYS A 63 -6.57 -5.47 12.89
CA CYS A 63 -7.36 -5.79 11.69
C CYS A 63 -8.83 -6.13 11.99
N ARG A 64 -9.38 -5.69 13.14
CA ARG A 64 -10.75 -6.04 13.58
C ARG A 64 -11.06 -7.53 13.37
N ASN A 65 -10.18 -8.39 13.90
CA ASN A 65 -10.25 -9.85 14.04
C ASN A 65 -9.06 -10.55 13.39
N LEU A 66 -8.93 -10.52 12.05
CA LEU A 66 -7.93 -11.35 11.34
C LEU A 66 -7.02 -10.52 10.43
N CYS A 67 -5.72 -10.56 10.70
CA CYS A 67 -4.68 -10.04 9.81
C CYS A 67 -4.07 -11.19 8.98
N ALA A 68 -3.50 -10.87 7.82
CA ALA A 68 -2.61 -11.78 7.13
C ALA A 68 -1.18 -11.64 7.66
N SER A 69 -0.51 -12.77 7.88
CA SER A 69 0.90 -12.80 8.23
C SER A 69 1.78 -12.82 6.98
N LEU A 70 2.60 -11.78 6.81
CA LEU A 70 3.65 -11.76 5.80
C LEU A 70 4.77 -12.78 6.08
N ALA A 71 4.84 -13.36 7.28
CA ALA A 71 5.78 -14.44 7.57
C ALA A 71 5.34 -15.79 6.99
N SER A 72 4.06 -15.98 6.65
CA SER A 72 3.59 -17.21 5.97
C SER A 72 4.11 -17.27 4.54
N VAL A 73 4.75 -18.37 4.18
CA VAL A 73 5.24 -18.64 2.82
C VAL A 73 4.07 -18.81 1.85
N GLU A 74 3.02 -19.49 2.29
CA GLU A 74 1.79 -19.70 1.53
C GLU A 74 1.15 -18.35 1.16
N PHE A 75 1.09 -17.42 2.12
CA PHE A 75 0.57 -16.09 1.86
C PHE A 75 1.46 -15.28 0.92
N GLN A 76 2.79 -15.36 1.08
CA GLN A 76 3.71 -14.66 0.18
C GLN A 76 3.47 -15.07 -1.28
N HIS A 77 3.36 -16.37 -1.56
CA HIS A 77 3.11 -16.86 -2.92
C HIS A 77 1.70 -16.51 -3.42
N TYR A 78 0.67 -16.72 -2.59
CA TYR A 78 -0.70 -16.36 -2.94
C TYR A 78 -0.84 -14.87 -3.26
N PHE A 79 -0.32 -14.02 -2.37
CA PHE A 79 -0.43 -12.58 -2.49
C PHE A 79 0.38 -12.05 -3.67
N LEU A 80 1.60 -12.53 -3.88
CA LEU A 80 2.40 -12.21 -5.06
C LEU A 80 1.65 -12.53 -6.35
N GLN A 81 1.09 -13.74 -6.47
CA GLN A 81 0.37 -14.14 -7.69
C GLN A 81 -0.87 -13.28 -7.90
N LEU A 82 -1.62 -13.01 -6.82
CA LEU A 82 -2.79 -12.12 -6.86
C LEU A 82 -2.43 -10.72 -7.39
N LEU A 83 -1.31 -10.15 -6.96
CA LEU A 83 -0.82 -8.85 -7.42
C LEU A 83 -0.39 -8.89 -8.89
N ILE A 84 0.27 -9.96 -9.34
CA ILE A 84 0.65 -10.11 -10.74
C ILE A 84 -0.60 -10.20 -11.61
N ASP A 85 -1.52 -11.09 -11.26
CA ASP A 85 -2.73 -11.34 -12.04
C ASP A 85 -3.63 -10.09 -12.10
N PHE A 86 -3.80 -9.40 -10.97
CA PHE A 86 -4.57 -8.17 -10.94
C PHE A 86 -3.95 -7.10 -11.85
N ALA A 87 -2.63 -6.92 -11.78
CA ALA A 87 -1.94 -5.92 -12.59
C ALA A 87 -2.07 -6.20 -14.09
N GLN A 88 -1.96 -7.47 -14.48
CA GLN A 88 -2.08 -7.87 -15.88
C GLN A 88 -3.52 -7.77 -16.40
N VAL A 89 -4.53 -8.08 -15.59
CA VAL A 89 -5.95 -7.98 -15.98
C VAL A 89 -6.40 -6.52 -16.10
N THR A 90 -5.88 -5.63 -15.24
CA THR A 90 -6.34 -4.24 -15.16
C THR A 90 -5.42 -3.24 -15.85
N ASP A 91 -4.24 -3.66 -16.31
CA ASP A 91 -3.21 -2.80 -16.92
C ASP A 91 -2.80 -1.57 -16.09
N ILE A 92 -2.87 -1.69 -14.76
CA ILE A 92 -2.42 -0.64 -13.84
C ILE A 92 -0.92 -0.33 -13.99
N GLY A 93 -0.53 0.87 -13.57
CA GLY A 93 0.84 1.35 -13.63
C GLY A 93 1.65 1.05 -12.38
N GLY A 94 1.00 0.58 -11.32
CA GLY A 94 1.66 0.36 -10.05
C GLY A 94 0.73 0.12 -8.89
N TYR A 95 1.34 -0.01 -7.72
CA TYR A 95 0.65 -0.20 -6.45
C TYR A 95 1.08 0.86 -5.44
N ALA A 96 0.11 1.35 -4.68
CA ALA A 96 0.31 2.16 -3.50
C ALA A 96 0.04 1.29 -2.27
N TRP A 97 1.07 1.13 -1.43
CA TRP A 97 1.05 0.25 -0.27
C TRP A 97 0.75 1.06 0.98
N ASP A 98 -0.21 0.59 1.76
CA ASP A 98 -0.56 1.15 3.06
C ASP A 98 -0.82 0.03 4.07
N TYR A 99 -0.78 0.34 5.36
CA TYR A 99 -0.86 -0.64 6.45
C TYR A 99 0.12 -1.80 6.25
N ASN A 100 1.36 -1.54 5.82
CA ASN A 100 2.42 -2.56 5.78
C ASN A 100 3.02 -2.84 7.18
N TYR A 101 2.20 -2.78 8.22
CA TYR A 101 2.62 -3.01 9.60
C TYR A 101 2.77 -4.49 9.90
N PHE A 102 3.87 -4.84 10.52
CA PHE A 102 4.14 -6.22 10.90
C PHE A 102 3.41 -6.62 12.19
N PHE A 103 2.08 -6.63 12.14
CA PHE A 103 1.18 -6.90 13.27
C PHE A 103 1.28 -8.32 13.84
N ASP A 104 1.81 -9.27 13.07
CA ASP A 104 1.99 -10.64 13.54
C ASP A 104 3.02 -10.73 14.68
N THR A 105 2.55 -10.93 15.90
CA THR A 105 3.39 -11.05 17.10
C THR A 105 4.09 -12.39 17.24
N ASN A 106 3.67 -13.41 16.48
CA ASN A 106 4.23 -14.75 16.56
C ASN A 106 5.56 -14.86 15.79
N HIS A 107 5.84 -13.91 14.90
CA HIS A 107 7.05 -13.88 14.10
C HIS A 107 7.85 -12.58 14.31
N THR A 108 9.17 -12.69 14.13
CA THR A 108 10.08 -11.55 14.26
C THR A 108 9.76 -10.46 13.24
N ILE A 109 10.00 -9.20 13.60
CA ILE A 109 9.89 -8.06 12.67
C ILE A 109 10.73 -8.31 11.41
N TYR A 110 11.94 -8.84 11.58
CA TYR A 110 12.85 -9.12 10.47
C TYR A 110 12.31 -10.14 9.47
N SER A 111 11.69 -11.23 9.91
CA SER A 111 11.14 -12.23 8.97
C SER A 111 10.01 -11.64 8.13
N LYS A 112 9.11 -10.87 8.75
CA LYS A 112 8.01 -10.19 8.04
C LYS A 112 8.53 -9.14 7.05
N TRP A 113 9.54 -8.37 7.46
CA TRP A 113 10.23 -7.42 6.59
C TRP A 113 10.90 -8.12 5.40
N ARG A 114 11.66 -9.18 5.65
CA ARG A 114 12.41 -9.90 4.60
C ARG A 114 11.47 -10.53 3.58
N SER A 115 10.34 -11.06 4.04
CA SER A 115 9.26 -11.59 3.20
C SER A 115 8.60 -10.50 2.37
N TRP A 116 8.34 -9.33 2.96
CA TRP A 116 7.81 -8.19 2.21
C TRP A 116 8.77 -7.77 1.09
N GLN A 117 10.07 -7.62 1.40
CA GLN A 117 11.09 -7.35 0.38
C GLN A 117 11.13 -8.43 -0.71
N TRP A 118 10.97 -9.70 -0.34
CA TRP A 118 10.91 -10.78 -1.32
C TRP A 118 9.72 -10.63 -2.28
N ILE A 119 8.50 -10.38 -1.76
CA ILE A 119 7.29 -10.16 -2.59
C ILE A 119 7.54 -9.02 -3.58
N LEU A 120 8.04 -7.89 -3.10
CA LEU A 120 8.26 -6.72 -3.93
C LEU A 120 9.32 -6.93 -5.02
N ILE A 121 10.43 -7.60 -4.68
CA ILE A 121 11.47 -7.96 -5.66
C ILE A 121 10.89 -8.89 -6.72
N GLN A 122 10.17 -9.94 -6.32
CA GLN A 122 9.56 -10.87 -7.28
C GLN A 122 8.52 -10.19 -8.17
N LEU A 123 7.75 -9.25 -7.60
CA LEU A 123 6.78 -8.47 -8.37
C LEU A 123 7.46 -7.63 -9.46
N LEU A 124 8.59 -6.98 -9.16
CA LEU A 124 9.36 -6.25 -10.18
C LEU A 124 10.00 -7.15 -11.21
N LEU A 125 10.48 -8.33 -10.81
CA LEU A 125 11.02 -9.29 -11.76
C LEU A 125 9.94 -9.77 -12.75
N ALA A 126 8.71 -9.96 -12.26
CA ALA A 126 7.58 -10.34 -13.09
C ALA A 126 7.04 -9.18 -13.94
N LEU A 127 6.96 -7.98 -13.36
CA LEU A 127 6.35 -6.79 -13.97
C LEU A 127 7.26 -5.56 -13.75
N PRO A 128 8.37 -5.44 -14.52
CA PRO A 128 9.40 -4.42 -14.28
C PRO A 128 8.95 -2.98 -14.55
N HIS A 129 7.80 -2.81 -15.19
CA HIS A 129 7.22 -1.51 -15.50
C HIS A 129 6.33 -0.94 -14.39
N LEU A 130 6.03 -1.73 -13.34
CA LEU A 130 5.22 -1.25 -12.23
C LEU A 130 5.99 -0.26 -11.36
N ILE A 131 5.29 0.78 -10.94
CA ILE A 131 5.74 1.72 -9.92
C ILE A 131 5.23 1.24 -8.55
N MET A 132 6.10 1.33 -7.54
CA MET A 132 5.70 1.09 -6.15
C MET A 132 5.68 2.39 -5.36
N ASP A 133 4.51 2.79 -4.88
CA ASP A 133 4.34 3.90 -3.94
C ASP A 133 4.25 3.34 -2.52
N HIS A 134 5.29 3.58 -1.70
CA HIS A 134 5.37 3.11 -0.33
C HIS A 134 4.96 4.21 0.65
N ARG A 135 3.83 4.01 1.34
CA ARG A 135 3.30 4.95 2.34
C ARG A 135 3.54 4.50 3.79
N TYR A 136 3.34 5.45 4.72
CA TYR A 136 3.29 5.43 6.20
C TYR A 136 4.26 4.51 7.00
N GLY A 137 4.43 3.24 6.63
CA GLY A 137 5.27 2.27 7.34
C GLY A 137 6.70 2.12 6.79
N SER A 138 6.93 2.43 5.50
CA SER A 138 8.24 2.22 4.85
C SER A 138 9.39 3.03 5.46
N GLN A 139 9.09 4.17 6.07
CA GLN A 139 10.06 4.96 6.83
C GLN A 139 10.65 4.22 8.05
N TYR A 140 9.91 3.28 8.64
CA TYR A 140 10.38 2.45 9.76
C TYR A 140 11.24 1.27 9.28
N ASP A 141 11.17 0.92 8.00
CA ASP A 141 11.99 -0.13 7.37
C ASP A 141 13.42 0.35 7.06
N GLY A 142 13.72 1.61 7.36
CA GLY A 142 15.02 2.24 7.17
C GLY A 142 15.33 2.62 5.72
N PRO A 143 16.51 3.22 5.47
CA PRO A 143 16.92 3.69 4.14
C PRO A 143 17.06 2.56 3.11
N TRP A 144 17.06 1.30 3.55
CA TRP A 144 17.16 0.13 2.67
C TRP A 144 15.93 -0.04 1.77
N SER A 145 14.74 0.36 2.24
CA SER A 145 13.52 0.36 1.42
C SER A 145 13.60 1.31 0.21
N TRP A 146 14.51 2.29 0.25
CA TRP A 146 14.70 3.27 -0.83
C TRP A 146 15.68 2.76 -1.90
N ILE A 147 16.52 1.78 -1.56
CA ILE A 147 17.58 1.26 -2.43
C ILE A 147 17.11 -0.01 -3.17
N THR A 148 16.24 -0.81 -2.55
CA THR A 148 15.87 -2.13 -3.07
C THR A 148 14.68 -2.12 -4.03
N LEU A 149 13.99 -1.00 -4.21
CA LEU A 149 12.65 -0.94 -4.81
C LEU A 149 12.57 0.17 -5.85
N ASN A 150 12.11 -0.18 -7.06
CA ASN A 150 11.76 0.76 -8.12
C ASN A 150 10.48 1.52 -7.73
N GLY A 151 10.61 2.41 -6.73
CA GLY A 151 9.47 2.95 -6.01
C GLY A 151 9.73 4.29 -5.34
N TYR A 152 8.66 5.04 -5.16
CA TYR A 152 8.63 6.25 -4.35
C TYR A 152 8.40 5.82 -2.90
N THR A 153 9.32 6.13 -2.01
CA THR A 153 9.01 6.21 -0.59
C THR A 153 8.75 7.68 -0.28
N SER A 154 7.66 7.99 0.43
CA SER A 154 7.50 9.36 0.92
C SER A 154 8.65 9.67 1.87
N ALA A 155 9.68 10.35 1.38
CA ALA A 155 10.79 10.87 2.18
C ALA A 155 10.29 11.91 3.21
N LEU A 156 9.05 12.34 3.06
CA LEU A 156 8.38 13.32 3.88
C LEU A 156 7.47 12.56 4.83
N LEU A 157 7.54 12.90 6.12
CA LEU A 157 6.60 12.49 7.16
C LEU A 157 5.20 13.08 6.85
N ALA A 158 4.61 12.77 5.70
CA ALA A 158 3.39 13.40 5.20
C ALA A 158 2.43 12.33 4.68
N ASP A 159 1.93 11.52 5.61
CA ASP A 159 0.87 10.52 5.42
C ASP A 159 -0.53 11.14 5.49
N GLU A 160 -0.90 11.92 4.47
CA GLU A 160 -2.32 12.22 4.17
C GLU A 160 -3.10 13.17 5.08
N ASN A 161 -2.66 13.52 6.30
CA ASN A 161 -3.12 14.70 7.04
C ASN A 161 -2.12 15.05 8.16
N PRO A 162 -1.97 16.34 8.53
CA PRO A 162 -1.10 16.73 9.64
C PRO A 162 -1.49 16.07 10.97
N GLU A 163 -2.75 15.68 11.11
CA GLU A 163 -3.33 15.06 12.29
C GLU A 163 -2.92 13.58 12.47
N THR A 164 -2.39 12.93 11.42
CA THR A 164 -1.97 11.53 11.47
C THR A 164 -0.71 11.33 12.34
N TYR A 165 0.14 12.36 12.41
CA TYR A 165 1.27 12.34 13.33
C TYR A 165 0.81 12.91 14.68
N PRO A 166 1.40 12.49 15.82
CA PRO A 166 1.20 13.14 17.12
C PRO A 166 1.86 14.53 17.12
N ILE A 167 1.40 15.40 16.23
CA ILE A 167 1.84 16.78 16.12
C ILE A 167 1.23 17.51 17.30
N ARG A 168 2.07 17.96 18.23
CA ARG A 168 1.65 18.68 19.44
C ARG A 168 1.20 20.12 19.17
N TYR A 169 0.80 20.43 17.94
CA TYR A 169 0.37 21.75 17.52
C TYR A 169 -1.10 21.69 17.12
N PRO A 170 -1.95 22.60 17.63
CA PRO A 170 -3.35 22.64 17.26
C PRO A 170 -3.47 22.91 15.74
N SER A 171 -4.13 22.01 15.04
CA SER A 171 -4.47 22.14 13.61
C SER A 171 -5.99 22.07 13.50
N LEU A 172 -6.59 23.05 12.81
CA LEU A 172 -7.99 22.94 12.37
C LEU A 172 -8.00 22.24 11.01
N HIS A 173 -9.09 21.56 10.67
CA HIS A 173 -9.27 20.90 9.36
C HIS A 173 -9.08 21.85 8.15
N THR A 174 -9.23 23.16 8.33
CA THR A 174 -8.98 24.20 7.32
C THR A 174 -7.57 24.78 7.35
N ASP A 175 -6.87 24.66 8.48
CA ASP A 175 -5.58 25.30 8.71
C ASP A 175 -4.44 24.31 8.54
N LYS A 176 -3.57 24.59 7.56
CA LYS A 176 -2.38 23.80 7.26
C LYS A 176 -1.22 24.09 8.21
N ILE A 177 -1.47 24.57 9.43
CA ILE A 177 -0.44 24.99 10.40
C ILE A 177 0.53 23.83 10.69
N ALA A 178 0.00 22.65 10.98
CA ALA A 178 0.81 21.48 11.24
C ALA A 178 1.59 20.99 9.98
N ALA A 179 1.04 21.16 8.77
CA ALA A 179 1.80 20.94 7.54
C ALA A 179 2.93 21.98 7.34
N ASN A 180 2.69 23.24 7.70
CA ASN A 180 3.70 24.30 7.66
C ASN A 180 4.83 24.07 8.67
N PHE A 181 4.55 23.42 9.81
CA PHE A 181 5.58 23.00 10.75
C PHE A 181 6.48 21.88 10.25
N MET A 182 5.97 21.01 9.37
CA MET A 182 6.78 19.93 8.78
C MET A 182 7.61 20.39 7.58
N LEU A 183 7.28 21.55 6.99
CA LEU A 183 7.98 22.14 5.84
C LEU A 183 9.49 22.36 6.06
N PRO A 184 9.96 22.88 7.21
CA PRO A 184 11.40 23.03 7.47
C PRO A 184 12.14 21.70 7.56
N GLY A 185 11.61 20.69 8.28
CA GLY A 185 12.24 19.36 8.37
C GLY A 185 12.24 18.64 7.03
N ASN A 186 11.15 18.78 6.26
CA ASN A 186 11.08 18.30 4.88
C ASN A 186 12.10 18.99 3.96
N ARG A 187 12.33 20.30 4.16
CA ARG A 187 13.35 21.07 3.44
C ARG A 187 14.76 20.62 3.81
N GLU A 188 15.04 20.40 5.09
CA GLU A 188 16.34 19.91 5.58
C GLU A 188 16.64 18.50 5.07
N LEU A 189 15.68 17.58 5.13
CA LEU A 189 15.82 16.24 4.55
C LEU A 189 16.09 16.29 3.05
N ARG A 190 15.40 17.17 2.32
CA ARG A 190 15.53 17.36 0.86
C ARG A 190 16.82 18.07 0.44
N LEU A 191 17.31 19.01 1.24
CA LEU A 191 18.45 19.86 0.84
C LEU A 191 19.77 19.43 1.48
N GLU A 192 19.73 18.84 2.67
CA GLU A 192 20.92 18.59 3.49
C GLU A 192 21.23 17.09 3.66
N HIS A 193 20.21 16.22 3.64
CA HIS A 193 20.40 14.80 3.92
C HIS A 193 20.24 13.87 2.72
N PHE A 194 19.67 14.31 1.58
CA PHE A 194 19.50 13.47 0.38
C PHE A 194 19.43 14.28 -0.94
N ALA A 195 20.26 13.93 -1.93
CA ALA A 195 20.11 14.29 -3.35
C ALA A 195 20.47 13.04 -4.21
N SER A 196 19.77 12.61 -5.27
CA SER A 196 18.50 13.00 -5.91
C SER A 196 17.78 11.75 -6.47
N MET A 197 16.51 11.91 -6.85
CA MET A 197 15.96 11.39 -8.12
C MET A 197 15.02 12.49 -8.62
N ASP A 198 15.56 13.38 -9.45
CA ASP A 198 14.80 14.45 -10.08
C ASP A 198 13.57 13.89 -10.85
N SER A 199 12.46 14.65 -10.83
CA SER A 199 11.33 14.61 -11.78
C SER A 199 10.16 13.62 -11.62
N ILE A 200 9.41 13.64 -10.50
CA ILE A 200 7.98 13.22 -10.55
C ILE A 200 7.08 14.25 -9.83
N PRO A 201 6.15 14.91 -10.54
CA PRO A 201 5.15 15.77 -9.92
C PRO A 201 4.03 14.90 -9.31
N GLY A 202 4.13 14.61 -8.02
CA GLY A 202 3.06 13.93 -7.26
C GLY A 202 2.02 14.94 -6.76
N PHE A 203 0.90 15.03 -7.47
CA PHE A 203 -0.31 15.74 -7.03
C PHE A 203 -1.48 14.76 -7.05
N ILE A 204 -2.12 14.51 -5.91
CA ILE A 204 -3.54 14.11 -5.75
C ILE A 204 -3.88 14.27 -4.27
N GLY A 205 -4.93 15.04 -3.98
CA GLY A 205 -5.56 15.13 -2.67
C GLY A 205 -6.48 13.94 -2.39
N HIS A 206 -6.74 13.71 -1.11
CA HIS A 206 -7.48 12.60 -0.52
C HIS A 206 -8.96 12.47 -0.95
N GLN A 207 -9.52 11.25 -0.89
CA GLN A 207 -10.96 10.97 -1.00
C GLN A 207 -11.48 10.12 0.18
N SER A 208 -12.58 10.60 0.79
CA SER A 208 -13.60 9.95 1.66
C SER A 208 -13.29 9.60 3.14
N GLU A 209 -14.32 9.75 3.99
CA GLU A 209 -14.30 9.61 5.46
C GLU A 209 -13.93 8.19 5.95
N ARG A 210 -13.13 8.13 7.03
CA ARG A 210 -12.46 6.96 7.62
C ARG A 210 -13.38 5.92 8.32
N PHE A 211 -14.46 5.46 7.68
CA PHE A 211 -15.36 4.47 8.32
C PHE A 211 -15.11 2.98 7.99
N SER A 212 -14.29 2.62 6.98
CA SER A 212 -14.04 1.20 6.61
C SER A 212 -12.58 0.70 6.67
N VAL A 213 -11.62 1.54 7.08
CA VAL A 213 -10.16 1.26 6.96
C VAL A 213 -9.70 0.00 7.71
N TYR A 214 -10.39 -0.38 8.77
CA TYR A 214 -9.99 -1.53 9.59
C TYR A 214 -10.39 -2.89 9.01
N GLY A 215 -11.08 -2.93 7.86
CA GLY A 215 -11.13 -4.11 7.01
C GLY A 215 -11.59 -5.41 7.65
N GLY A 216 -12.47 -5.35 8.66
CA GLY A 216 -12.94 -6.52 9.39
C GLY A 216 -13.52 -7.57 8.46
N LEU A 217 -13.03 -8.80 8.58
CA LEU A 217 -13.64 -9.96 7.95
C LEU A 217 -14.73 -10.48 8.91
N PRO A 218 -15.95 -10.80 8.42
CA PRO A 218 -16.87 -11.61 9.20
C PRO A 218 -16.29 -13.02 9.48
#